data_AF-A0A5K3F6E5-F1
#
_entry.id   AF-A0A5K3F6E5-F1
#
_cell.length_a   1.000
_cell.length_b   1.000
_cell.length_c   1.000
_cell.angle_alpha   90.00
_cell.angle_beta   90.00
_cell.angle_gamma   90.00
#
_symmetry.space_group_name_H-M   'P 1'
#
loop_
_entity.id
_entity.type
_entity.pdbx_description
1 polymer ?
#
loop_
_entity_poly.entity_id
_entity_poly.type
_entity_poly.pdbx_seq_one_letter_code
_entity_poly.pdbx_strand_id
1 'polypeptide(L)'
;MTKLTVDKIHVKSLRAYYDDETGTEVEETDSMLYYKTQTFYCKVTIELPTCTADKDWSIGLVQACDFMYLANDYGGLGNSMWEFHPLKSGLRKVINDSDGRQYPFYSVNQSLYNIKRGVVRRMTLNLQIKDYFHPSVVWELPYSRGVHLSEINRKQKFFIWLVAIKYGKKTCGKNEVHILRKIRWEYNLHMEVDPHMPLGQRVRKIYDIQDGGIITCDSSRTHKLPAAATYAPHCNAAQSLIWYPRDPHRHSRILVPPKQIIVPWENWVTDMLGPTARIRKPMDVMELAETMVCA
;
A
#
# COMPACT_ATOMS: atom_id res chain seq x y z
N MET A 1 -37.66 9.64 14.47
CA MET A 1 -36.20 9.44 14.54
C MET A 1 -35.54 10.14 13.38
N THR A 2 -34.37 10.75 13.58
CA THR A 2 -33.60 11.40 12.51
C THR A 2 -32.99 10.35 11.57
N LYS A 3 -32.90 10.67 10.27
CA LYS A 3 -32.27 9.78 9.28
C LYS A 3 -30.75 9.76 9.48
N LEU A 4 -30.10 8.64 9.15
CA LEU A 4 -28.65 8.56 9.06
C LEU A 4 -28.17 9.36 7.84
N THR A 5 -27.32 10.33 8.10
CA THR A 5 -26.65 11.18 7.12
C THR A 5 -25.18 11.31 7.51
N VAL A 6 -24.33 11.75 6.59
CA VAL A 6 -22.87 11.80 6.79
C VAL A 6 -22.48 12.69 7.97
N ASP A 7 -23.21 13.79 8.20
CA ASP A 7 -23.01 14.69 9.35
C ASP A 7 -23.23 14.02 10.71
N LYS A 8 -23.95 12.89 10.75
CA LYS A 8 -24.16 12.10 11.97
C LYS A 8 -23.04 11.11 12.25
N ILE A 9 -22.08 10.96 11.34
CA ILE A 9 -20.92 10.11 11.53
C ILE A 9 -19.81 10.95 12.17
N HIS A 10 -19.74 10.94 13.50
CA HIS A 10 -18.80 11.78 14.22
C HIS A 10 -17.46 11.05 14.43
N VAL A 11 -16.40 11.55 13.79
CA VAL A 11 -15.03 11.08 14.06
C VAL A 11 -14.57 11.67 15.39
N LYS A 12 -14.45 10.83 16.42
CA LYS A 12 -14.04 11.25 17.77
C LYS A 12 -12.54 11.34 17.92
N SER A 13 -11.82 10.39 17.34
CA SER A 13 -10.38 10.37 17.34
C SER A 13 -9.87 9.72 16.07
N LEU A 14 -8.73 10.20 15.61
CA LEU A 14 -7.95 9.61 14.54
C LEU A 14 -6.50 9.73 14.98
N ARG A 15 -5.82 8.59 15.09
CA ARG A 15 -4.41 8.51 15.45
C ARG A 15 -3.71 7.63 14.42
N ALA A 16 -2.72 8.18 13.75
CA ALA A 16 -1.82 7.43 12.90
C ALA A 16 -0.40 7.60 13.42
N TYR A 17 0.33 6.50 13.58
CA TYR A 17 1.65 6.48 14.20
C TYR A 17 2.42 5.22 13.81
N TYR A 18 3.74 5.31 13.82
CA TYR A 18 4.63 4.15 13.82
C TYR A 18 4.78 3.66 15.26
N ASP A 19 4.74 2.36 15.46
CA ASP A 19 4.82 1.75 16.78
C ASP A 19 6.27 1.74 17.28
N ASP A 20 6.54 2.61 18.26
CA ASP A 20 7.87 2.79 18.87
C ASP A 20 8.35 1.57 19.66
N GLU A 21 7.44 0.63 19.99
CA GLU A 21 7.79 -0.65 20.62
C GLU A 21 8.23 -1.71 19.59
N THR A 22 8.11 -1.41 18.29
CA THR A 22 8.54 -2.32 17.21
C THR A 22 9.68 -1.71 16.40
N GLY A 23 10.54 -2.57 15.87
CA GLY A 23 11.58 -2.18 14.90
C GLY A 23 11.63 -3.19 13.76
N THR A 24 12.52 -2.93 12.79
CA THR A 24 12.79 -3.93 11.76
C THR A 24 13.56 -5.12 12.36
N GLU A 25 12.92 -6.28 12.32
CA GLU A 25 13.47 -7.58 12.73
C GLU A 25 13.95 -8.33 11.49
N VAL A 26 15.08 -9.03 11.57
CA VAL A 26 15.64 -9.84 10.48
C VAL A 26 15.87 -11.27 10.93
N GLU A 27 15.62 -12.22 10.02
CA GLU A 27 15.92 -13.63 10.19
C GLU A 27 16.68 -14.15 8.96
N GLU A 28 17.87 -14.67 9.17
CA GLU A 28 18.72 -15.21 8.11
C GLU A 28 18.62 -16.74 8.05
N THR A 29 18.31 -17.28 6.88
CA THR A 29 18.37 -18.73 6.58
C THR A 29 19.43 -18.99 5.52
N ASP A 30 19.76 -20.25 5.23
CA ASP A 30 20.77 -20.57 4.21
C ASP A 30 20.45 -20.00 2.81
N SER A 31 19.17 -19.82 2.48
CA SER A 31 18.71 -19.42 1.15
C SER A 31 18.14 -18.00 1.07
N MET A 32 17.63 -17.46 2.17
CA MET A 32 16.89 -16.20 2.17
C MET A 32 17.10 -15.37 3.44
N LEU A 33 16.92 -14.07 3.29
CA LEU A 33 16.65 -13.11 4.34
C LEU A 33 15.15 -12.90 4.48
N TYR A 34 14.62 -13.09 5.67
CA TYR A 34 13.30 -12.61 6.05
C TYR A 34 13.46 -11.34 6.86
N TYR A 35 12.57 -10.38 6.66
CA TYR A 35 12.51 -9.25 7.56
C TYR A 35 11.07 -8.84 7.82
N LYS A 36 10.83 -8.33 9.02
CA LYS A 36 9.56 -7.76 9.44
C LYS A 36 9.80 -6.31 9.79
N THR A 37 9.10 -5.40 9.14
CA THR A 37 9.31 -3.96 9.35
C THR A 37 8.66 -3.44 10.62
N GLN A 38 9.05 -2.23 11.04
CA GLN A 38 8.30 -1.49 12.05
C GLN A 38 6.81 -1.43 11.67
N THR A 39 5.94 -1.56 12.67
CA THR A 39 4.49 -1.57 12.45
C THR A 39 3.95 -0.14 12.37
N PHE A 40 3.15 0.14 11.34
CA PHE A 40 2.33 1.33 11.25
C PHE A 40 0.90 1.04 11.74
N TYR A 41 0.33 1.96 12.51
CA TYR A 41 -1.07 1.93 12.90
C TYR A 41 -1.81 3.18 12.42
N CYS A 42 -3.05 2.98 11.97
CA CYS A 42 -4.05 4.03 11.88
C CYS A 42 -5.30 3.56 12.64
N LYS A 43 -5.62 4.21 13.75
CA LYS A 43 -6.76 3.91 14.63
C LYS A 43 -7.75 5.05 14.59
N VAL A 44 -9.02 4.72 14.38
CA VAL A 44 -10.13 5.68 14.31
C VAL A 44 -11.25 5.26 15.25
N THR A 45 -11.73 6.20 16.06
CA THR A 45 -12.95 6.03 16.85
C THR A 45 -14.06 6.89 16.26
N ILE A 46 -15.22 6.28 16.02
CA ILE A 46 -16.40 6.92 15.42
C ILE A 46 -17.57 6.78 16.39
N GLU A 47 -18.36 7.84 16.56
CA GLU A 47 -19.63 7.79 17.26
C GLU A 47 -20.77 7.93 16.25
N LEU A 48 -21.76 7.03 16.37
CA LEU A 48 -23.03 7.11 15.66
C LEU A 48 -24.15 7.37 16.69
N PRO A 49 -25.05 8.34 16.46
CA PRO A 49 -26.22 8.54 17.31
C PRO A 49 -27.32 7.51 16.99
N THR A 50 -28.33 7.44 17.86
CA THR A 50 -29.56 6.70 17.53
C THR A 50 -30.28 7.38 16.35
N CYS A 51 -30.44 6.66 15.24
CA CYS A 51 -31.01 7.19 14.00
C CYS A 51 -31.64 6.07 13.16
N THR A 52 -32.12 6.41 11.96
CA THR A 52 -32.67 5.43 11.01
C THR A 52 -31.91 5.49 9.69
N ALA A 53 -31.27 4.38 9.30
CA ALA A 53 -30.63 4.23 8.01
C ALA A 53 -31.68 3.86 6.95
N ASP A 54 -31.85 4.70 5.93
CA ASP A 54 -32.75 4.49 4.80
C ASP A 54 -32.19 3.49 3.77
N LYS A 55 -30.89 3.24 3.83
CA LYS A 55 -30.09 2.34 3.00
C LYS A 55 -29.14 1.52 3.86
N ASP A 56 -28.51 0.52 3.23
CA ASP A 56 -27.31 -0.08 3.78
C ASP A 56 -26.15 0.92 3.64
N TRP A 57 -25.27 0.94 4.63
CA TRP A 57 -24.05 1.73 4.63
C TRP A 57 -22.84 0.87 5.01
N SER A 58 -21.67 1.29 4.58
CA SER A 58 -20.40 0.83 5.12
C SER A 58 -19.57 2.02 5.55
N ILE A 59 -18.93 1.93 6.72
CA ILE A 59 -17.96 2.91 7.19
C ILE A 59 -16.64 2.17 7.39
N GLY A 60 -15.57 2.65 6.77
CA GLY A 60 -14.31 1.90 6.79
C GLY A 60 -13.10 2.68 6.31
N LEU A 61 -11.93 2.09 6.50
CA LEU A 61 -10.64 2.61 6.04
C LEU A 61 -10.27 1.95 4.71
N VAL A 62 -9.89 2.79 3.75
CA VAL A 62 -9.40 2.41 2.42
C VAL A 62 -7.95 2.83 2.35
N GLN A 63 -7.04 1.91 2.09
CA GLN A 63 -5.63 2.24 1.81
C GLN A 63 -5.34 2.07 0.33
N ALA A 64 -4.49 2.92 -0.22
CA ALA A 64 -3.93 2.74 -1.54
C ALA A 64 -2.47 3.20 -1.59
N CYS A 65 -1.64 2.46 -2.33
CA CYS A 65 -0.27 2.82 -2.62
C CYS A 65 -0.22 3.69 -3.89
N ASP A 66 0.47 4.83 -3.83
CA ASP A 66 0.67 5.74 -4.96
C ASP A 66 2.12 5.81 -5.41
N PHE A 67 3.05 5.34 -4.58
CA PHE A 67 4.46 5.24 -4.89
C PHE A 67 5.06 3.99 -4.27
N MET A 68 5.87 3.28 -5.06
CA MET A 68 6.67 2.16 -4.59
C MET A 68 8.02 2.13 -5.32
N TYR A 69 9.07 1.98 -4.52
CA TYR A 69 10.41 1.60 -4.93
C TYR A 69 10.87 0.50 -3.98
N LEU A 70 10.94 -0.74 -4.45
CA LEU A 70 11.39 -1.87 -3.66
C LEU A 70 12.44 -2.63 -4.46
N ALA A 71 13.70 -2.38 -4.16
CA ALA A 71 14.85 -2.91 -4.88
C ALA A 71 15.74 -3.74 -3.95
N ASN A 72 16.18 -4.88 -4.44
CA ASN A 72 17.25 -5.68 -3.85
C ASN A 72 18.44 -5.61 -4.81
N ASP A 73 19.53 -4.99 -4.36
CA ASP A 73 20.76 -4.84 -5.14
C ASP A 73 21.66 -6.05 -4.91
N TYR A 74 22.24 -6.56 -5.99
CA TYR A 74 23.16 -7.69 -5.97
C TYR A 74 24.56 -7.26 -6.47
N GLY A 75 24.99 -6.09 -6.00
CA GLY A 75 26.23 -5.42 -6.34
C GLY A 75 26.32 -5.00 -7.80
N GLY A 76 27.51 -5.18 -8.37
CA GLY A 76 27.84 -4.79 -9.75
C GLY A 76 27.02 -5.45 -10.86
N LEU A 77 26.09 -6.36 -10.55
CA LEU A 77 25.44 -7.22 -11.52
C LEU A 77 24.00 -6.81 -11.86
N GLY A 78 23.29 -6.15 -10.96
CA GLY A 78 21.93 -5.69 -11.20
C GLY A 78 21.05 -5.69 -9.96
N ASN A 79 19.77 -5.46 -10.18
CA ASN A 79 18.75 -5.32 -9.15
C ASN A 79 17.55 -6.22 -9.41
N SER A 80 17.01 -6.88 -8.38
CA SER A 80 15.64 -7.39 -8.44
C SER A 80 14.69 -6.35 -7.84
N MET A 81 13.61 -6.02 -8.55
CA MET A 81 12.67 -4.99 -8.11
C MET A 81 11.25 -5.52 -8.12
N TRP A 82 10.55 -5.30 -7.01
CA TRP A 82 9.10 -5.42 -6.99
C TRP A 82 8.51 -4.18 -7.64
N GLU A 83 7.62 -4.38 -8.59
CA GLU A 83 6.99 -3.30 -9.35
C GLU A 83 5.49 -3.51 -9.51
N PHE A 84 4.74 -2.42 -9.53
CA PHE A 84 3.34 -2.43 -9.92
C PHE A 84 3.19 -1.88 -11.33
N HIS A 85 2.81 -2.72 -12.29
CA HIS A 85 2.55 -2.28 -13.66
C HIS A 85 1.58 -1.10 -13.77
N PRO A 86 0.46 -1.03 -13.02
CA PRO A 86 -0.45 0.10 -13.14
C PRO A 86 0.18 1.46 -12.77
N LEU A 87 1.08 1.50 -11.78
CA LEU A 87 1.81 2.73 -11.42
C LEU A 87 2.93 3.03 -12.42
N LYS A 88 3.70 2.01 -12.81
CA LYS A 88 4.85 2.14 -13.70
C LYS A 88 4.46 2.55 -15.12
N SER A 89 3.37 2.03 -15.65
CA SER A 89 2.79 2.43 -16.94
C SER A 89 2.10 3.80 -16.88
N GLY A 90 1.77 4.30 -15.68
CA GLY A 90 0.99 5.52 -15.50
C GLY A 90 -0.52 5.35 -15.75
N LEU A 91 -0.99 4.12 -16.04
CA LEU A 91 -2.41 3.82 -16.24
C LEU A 91 -3.24 4.06 -14.98
N ARG A 92 -2.63 3.93 -13.80
CA ARG A 92 -3.23 4.30 -12.51
C ARG A 92 -2.25 5.15 -11.71
N LYS A 93 -2.82 6.11 -10.97
CA LYS A 93 -2.06 6.95 -10.02
C LYS A 93 -1.94 6.32 -8.63
N VAL A 94 -2.84 5.39 -8.31
CA VAL A 94 -2.87 4.65 -7.05
C VAL A 94 -3.31 3.20 -7.31
N ILE A 95 -2.99 2.30 -6.39
CA ILE A 95 -3.46 0.92 -6.37
C ILE A 95 -4.01 0.63 -4.98
N ASN A 96 -5.23 0.07 -4.92
CA ASN A 96 -5.84 -0.33 -3.66
C ASN A 96 -4.95 -1.33 -2.90
N ASP A 97 -4.88 -1.20 -1.58
CA ASP A 97 -4.05 -2.06 -0.73
C ASP A 97 -4.90 -2.89 0.24
N SER A 98 -5.96 -3.52 -0.28
CA SER A 98 -6.81 -4.42 0.51
C SER A 98 -6.25 -5.84 0.60
N ASP A 99 -6.86 -6.62 1.51
CA ASP A 99 -6.75 -8.08 1.57
C ASP A 99 -7.39 -8.82 0.37
N GLY A 100 -7.97 -8.09 -0.59
CA GLY A 100 -8.62 -8.63 -1.78
C GLY A 100 -9.99 -9.27 -1.54
N ARG A 101 -10.52 -9.25 -0.32
CA ARG A 101 -11.81 -9.89 0.04
C ARG A 101 -13.00 -8.97 -0.14
N GLN A 102 -12.86 -7.70 0.25
CA GLN A 102 -13.94 -6.71 0.15
C GLN A 102 -13.42 -5.31 -0.18
N TYR A 103 -13.36 -4.99 -1.47
CA TYR A 103 -13.07 -3.64 -1.92
C TYR A 103 -14.16 -2.65 -1.48
N PRO A 104 -13.80 -1.40 -1.16
CA PRO A 104 -12.45 -0.81 -1.20
C PRO A 104 -11.62 -1.01 0.09
N PHE A 105 -12.18 -1.66 1.11
CA PHE A 105 -11.67 -1.59 2.48
C PHE A 105 -10.39 -2.39 2.67
N TYR A 106 -9.48 -1.89 3.51
CA TYR A 106 -8.19 -2.52 3.77
C TYR A 106 -8.33 -3.96 4.28
N SER A 107 -9.19 -4.18 5.28
CA SER A 107 -9.49 -5.49 5.83
C SER A 107 -10.94 -5.59 6.33
N VAL A 108 -11.58 -6.72 6.05
CA VAL A 108 -12.94 -7.02 6.52
C VAL A 108 -13.09 -7.11 8.04
N ASN A 109 -12.01 -7.40 8.77
CA ASN A 109 -12.09 -7.72 10.19
C ASN A 109 -11.92 -6.50 11.11
N GLN A 110 -11.14 -5.52 10.68
CA GLN A 110 -10.69 -4.43 11.56
C GLN A 110 -10.90 -3.04 10.95
N SER A 111 -11.07 -2.95 9.63
CA SER A 111 -11.11 -1.66 8.94
C SER A 111 -12.49 -1.33 8.38
N LEU A 112 -13.53 -2.08 8.72
CA LEU A 112 -14.86 -1.96 8.15
C LEU A 112 -15.96 -2.21 9.19
N TYR A 113 -17.00 -1.38 9.16
CA TYR A 113 -18.28 -1.62 9.82
C TYR A 113 -19.44 -1.47 8.84
N ASN A 114 -20.37 -2.43 8.86
CA ASN A 114 -21.55 -2.44 7.98
C ASN A 114 -22.81 -2.10 8.77
N ILE A 115 -23.56 -1.10 8.29
CA ILE A 115 -24.85 -0.69 8.85
C ILE A 115 -25.94 -1.19 7.91
N LYS A 116 -26.88 -1.97 8.44
CA LYS A 116 -28.07 -2.39 7.70
C LYS A 116 -29.13 -1.30 7.73
N ARG A 117 -29.90 -1.19 6.65
CA ARG A 117 -31.12 -0.38 6.59
C ARG A 117 -32.02 -0.71 7.80
N GLY A 118 -32.48 0.33 8.50
CA GLY A 118 -33.31 0.19 9.69
C GLY A 118 -32.88 1.09 10.84
N VAL A 119 -33.29 0.74 12.06
CA VAL A 119 -32.93 1.49 13.27
C VAL A 119 -31.47 1.22 13.62
N VAL A 120 -30.69 2.29 13.76
CA VAL A 120 -29.32 2.27 14.26
C VAL A 120 -29.34 2.77 15.69
N ARG A 121 -28.87 1.97 16.64
CA ARG A 121 -28.72 2.41 18.04
C ARG A 121 -27.43 3.22 18.18
N ARG A 122 -27.40 4.15 19.14
CA ARG A 122 -26.17 4.85 19.50
C ARG A 122 -25.05 3.85 19.78
N MET A 123 -23.89 4.08 19.17
CA MET A 123 -22.73 3.21 19.33
C MET A 123 -21.43 3.95 19.07
N THR A 124 -20.36 3.42 19.66
CA THR A 124 -18.98 3.81 19.39
C THR A 124 -18.29 2.68 18.66
N LEU A 125 -17.68 2.99 17.51
CA LEU A 125 -16.99 2.06 16.63
C LEU A 125 -15.50 2.35 16.66
N ASN A 126 -14.68 1.31 16.72
CA ASN A 126 -13.23 1.42 16.55
C ASN A 126 -12.84 0.69 15.27
N LEU A 127 -12.19 1.42 14.37
CA LEU A 127 -11.66 0.91 13.11
C LEU A 127 -10.15 1.07 13.13
N GLN A 128 -9.42 0.14 12.54
CA GLN A 128 -7.98 0.26 12.43
C GLN A 128 -7.40 -0.35 11.15
N ILE A 129 -6.26 0.20 10.76
CA ILE A 129 -5.25 -0.43 9.92
C ILE A 129 -4.06 -0.73 10.83
N LYS A 130 -3.55 -1.95 10.72
CA LYS A 130 -2.26 -2.39 11.24
C LYS A 130 -1.48 -2.89 10.03
N ASP A 131 -0.43 -2.20 9.67
CA ASP A 131 0.35 -2.51 8.47
C ASP A 131 1.83 -2.68 8.81
N TYR A 132 2.42 -3.71 8.23
CA TYR A 132 3.85 -4.00 8.31
C TYR A 132 4.18 -4.94 7.14
N PHE A 133 5.42 -4.86 6.69
CA PHE A 133 5.90 -5.65 5.57
C PHE A 133 6.68 -6.85 6.09
N HIS A 134 6.40 -8.01 5.52
CA HIS A 134 7.05 -9.27 5.88
C HIS A 134 7.51 -10.04 4.64
N PRO A 135 8.45 -9.49 3.83
CA PRO A 135 8.93 -10.16 2.63
C PRO A 135 10.03 -11.18 2.92
N SER A 136 10.28 -12.04 1.93
CA SER A 136 11.47 -12.87 1.82
C SER A 136 12.31 -12.41 0.63
N VAL A 137 13.63 -12.37 0.81
CA VAL A 137 14.61 -11.96 -0.21
C VAL A 137 15.66 -13.04 -0.34
N VAL A 138 15.86 -13.55 -1.54
CA VAL A 138 16.89 -14.57 -1.79
C VAL A 138 18.29 -13.96 -1.71
N TRP A 139 19.23 -14.69 -1.10
CA TRP A 139 20.63 -14.28 -1.10
C TRP A 139 21.22 -14.30 -2.51
N GLU A 140 20.84 -15.30 -3.30
CA GLU A 140 21.33 -15.53 -4.65
C GLU A 140 20.16 -15.78 -5.60
N LEU A 141 20.23 -15.22 -6.82
CA LEU A 141 19.17 -15.43 -7.80
C LEU A 141 19.34 -16.80 -8.49
N PRO A 142 18.24 -17.49 -8.87
CA PRO A 142 18.27 -18.87 -9.36
C PRO A 142 19.13 -19.13 -10.62
N TYR A 143 19.52 -18.08 -11.35
CA TYR A 143 20.20 -18.18 -12.65
C TYR A 143 21.59 -17.55 -12.65
N SER A 144 22.07 -17.10 -11.50
CA SER A 144 23.25 -16.27 -11.41
C SER A 144 24.16 -16.81 -10.33
N ARG A 145 25.11 -17.67 -10.74
CA ARG A 145 26.10 -18.25 -9.84
C ARG A 145 26.94 -17.15 -9.20
N GLY A 146 26.90 -17.05 -7.87
CA GLY A 146 27.74 -16.15 -7.07
C GLY A 146 27.26 -14.69 -7.01
N VAL A 147 25.99 -14.43 -7.31
CA VAL A 147 25.42 -13.07 -7.27
C VAL A 147 24.69 -12.90 -5.96
N HIS A 148 25.29 -12.13 -5.06
CA HIS A 148 24.82 -12.06 -3.69
C HIS A 148 24.18 -10.71 -3.38
N LEU A 149 23.10 -10.76 -2.60
CA LEU A 149 22.43 -9.59 -2.06
C LEU A 149 23.43 -8.72 -1.30
N SER A 150 23.48 -7.44 -1.65
CA SER A 150 24.31 -6.43 -1.00
C SER A 150 23.50 -5.29 -0.37
N GLU A 151 22.29 -5.04 -0.87
CA GLU A 151 21.47 -3.92 -0.39
C GLU A 151 19.99 -4.21 -0.55
N ILE A 152 19.18 -3.73 0.39
CA ILE A 152 17.72 -3.66 0.24
C ILE A 152 17.30 -2.22 0.41
N ASN A 153 16.56 -1.71 -0.58
CA ASN A 153 15.93 -0.40 -0.54
C ASN A 153 14.43 -0.52 -0.68
N ARG A 154 13.71 -0.04 0.32
CA ARG A 154 12.26 0.08 0.30
C ARG A 154 11.88 1.52 0.55
N LYS A 155 11.12 2.08 -0.37
CA LYS A 155 10.42 3.36 -0.21
C LYS A 155 9.02 3.21 -0.75
N GLN A 156 8.03 3.43 0.08
CA GLN A 156 6.64 3.38 -0.33
C GLN A 156 5.88 4.52 0.28
N LYS A 157 4.83 4.94 -0.42
CA LYS A 157 3.93 5.94 0.11
C LYS A 157 2.49 5.48 -0.09
N PHE A 158 1.65 5.78 0.90
CA PHE A 158 0.27 5.36 0.95
C PHE A 158 -0.66 6.50 1.31
N PHE A 159 -1.88 6.42 0.80
CA PHE A 159 -3.02 7.20 1.29
C PHE A 159 -3.96 6.29 2.05
N ILE A 160 -4.51 6.80 3.15
CA ILE A 160 -5.63 6.19 3.84
C ILE A 160 -6.80 7.15 3.81
N TRP A 161 -7.97 6.67 3.43
CA TRP A 161 -9.23 7.41 3.54
C TRP A 161 -10.16 6.70 4.50
N LEU A 162 -10.66 7.45 5.48
CA LEU A 162 -11.86 7.04 6.20
C LEU A 162 -13.06 7.40 5.34
N VAL A 163 -13.85 6.41 4.93
CA VAL A 163 -14.96 6.60 4.01
C VAL A 163 -16.27 6.07 4.59
N ALA A 164 -17.37 6.74 4.26
CA ALA A 164 -18.72 6.26 4.43
C ALA A 164 -19.34 6.04 3.03
N ILE A 165 -19.78 4.81 2.76
CA ILE A 165 -20.41 4.42 1.50
C ILE A 165 -21.88 4.16 1.76
N LYS A 166 -22.77 4.94 1.15
CA LYS A 166 -24.20 4.70 1.13
C LYS A 166 -24.54 3.90 -0.12
N TYR A 167 -25.10 2.71 0.05
CA TYR A 167 -25.38 1.83 -1.09
C TYR A 167 -26.65 2.21 -1.83
N GLY A 168 -26.54 2.24 -3.16
CA GLY A 168 -27.68 2.42 -4.05
C GLY A 168 -28.65 1.23 -4.03
N LYS A 169 -29.84 1.38 -4.61
CA LYS A 169 -30.72 0.22 -4.86
C LYS A 169 -30.08 -0.69 -5.90
N LYS A 170 -30.12 -2.01 -5.68
CA LYS A 170 -29.53 -3.04 -6.56
C LYS A 170 -29.89 -2.92 -8.04
N THR A 171 -31.05 -2.33 -8.37
CA THR A 171 -31.58 -2.27 -9.74
C THR A 171 -31.16 -1.04 -10.55
N CYS A 172 -30.70 0.05 -9.92
CA CYS A 172 -30.42 1.31 -10.64
C CYS A 172 -29.64 2.39 -9.86
N GLY A 173 -29.32 2.18 -8.59
CA GLY A 173 -28.69 3.20 -7.76
C GLY A 173 -27.16 3.14 -7.79
N LYS A 174 -26.51 4.28 -8.03
CA LYS A 174 -25.06 4.43 -7.79
C LYS A 174 -24.79 4.48 -6.28
N ASN A 175 -23.64 3.95 -5.86
CA ASN A 175 -23.17 4.10 -4.49
C ASN A 175 -22.67 5.53 -4.29
N GLU A 176 -23.03 6.14 -3.17
CA GLU A 176 -22.54 7.46 -2.77
C GLU A 176 -21.37 7.26 -1.81
N VAL A 177 -20.19 7.79 -2.17
CA VAL A 177 -18.95 7.65 -1.38
C VAL A 177 -18.61 8.99 -0.77
N HIS A 178 -18.49 9.04 0.54
CA HIS A 178 -18.15 10.22 1.32
C HIS A 178 -16.82 10.02 2.03
N ILE A 179 -15.86 10.91 1.82
CA ILE A 179 -14.59 10.92 2.55
C ILE A 179 -14.79 11.72 3.83
N LEU A 180 -14.42 11.13 4.96
CA LEU A 180 -14.49 11.75 6.28
C LEU A 180 -13.14 12.31 6.71
N ARG A 181 -12.07 11.56 6.44
CA ARG A 181 -10.67 11.92 6.72
C ARG A 181 -9.72 11.35 5.69
N LYS A 182 -8.61 12.04 5.45
CA LYS A 182 -7.50 11.59 4.59
C LYS A 182 -6.22 11.61 5.41
N ILE A 183 -5.43 10.55 5.29
CA ILE A 183 -4.12 10.42 5.93
C ILE A 183 -3.12 10.06 4.84
N ARG A 184 -1.92 10.59 4.96
CA ARG A 184 -0.75 10.25 4.17
C ARG A 184 0.29 9.68 5.11
N TRP A 185 0.87 8.54 4.74
CA TRP A 185 2.03 8.00 5.43
C TRP A 185 2.99 7.41 4.40
N GLU A 186 4.25 7.29 4.80
CA GLU A 186 5.30 6.69 3.98
C GLU A 186 6.13 5.70 4.78
N TYR A 187 6.86 4.85 4.08
CA TYR A 187 7.75 3.90 4.70
C TYR A 187 9.06 3.84 3.94
N ASN A 188 10.16 4.15 4.63
CA ASN A 188 11.52 4.14 4.13
C ASN A 188 12.35 3.16 4.96
N LEU A 189 13.01 2.24 4.28
CA LEU A 189 13.93 1.27 4.86
C LEU A 189 15.09 1.06 3.90
N HIS A 190 16.31 1.12 4.43
CA HIS A 190 17.52 0.76 3.72
C HIS A 190 18.33 -0.23 4.59
N MET A 191 18.77 -1.34 4.00
CA MET A 191 19.61 -2.32 4.68
C MET A 191 20.88 -2.58 3.88
N GLU A 192 22.02 -2.53 4.57
CA GLU A 192 23.32 -2.94 4.02
C GLU A 192 23.58 -4.40 4.37
N VAL A 193 23.93 -5.21 3.36
CA VAL A 193 24.19 -6.64 3.48
C VAL A 193 25.61 -6.94 3.02
N ASP A 194 26.36 -7.67 3.84
CA ASP A 194 27.66 -8.24 3.46
C ASP A 194 27.52 -9.76 3.27
N PRO A 195 27.56 -10.25 2.02
CA PRO A 195 27.38 -11.66 1.75
C PRO A 195 28.56 -12.53 2.18
N HIS A 196 29.72 -11.94 2.50
CA HIS A 196 30.90 -12.66 2.97
C HIS A 196 30.88 -12.92 4.47
N MET A 197 29.97 -12.29 5.21
CA MET A 197 29.78 -12.57 6.62
C MET A 197 29.06 -13.91 6.86
N PRO A 198 29.31 -14.55 8.01
CA PRO A 198 28.58 -15.76 8.39
C PRO A 198 27.08 -15.47 8.53
N LEU A 199 26.29 -16.53 8.36
CA LEU A 199 24.84 -16.48 8.59
C LEU A 199 24.52 -15.93 9.99
N GLY A 200 23.54 -15.03 10.06
CA GLY A 200 23.17 -14.26 11.25
C GLY A 200 23.95 -12.96 11.43
N GLN A 201 24.90 -12.65 10.54
CA GLN A 201 25.71 -11.43 10.60
C GLN A 201 25.86 -10.73 9.23
N ARG A 202 25.10 -11.18 8.22
CA ARG A 202 25.17 -10.62 6.87
C ARG A 202 24.51 -9.25 6.83
N VAL A 203 23.38 -9.06 7.49
CA VAL A 203 22.81 -7.72 7.66
C VAL A 203 23.72 -6.90 8.56
N ARG A 204 24.38 -5.88 8.00
CA ARG A 204 25.38 -5.05 8.69
C ARG A 204 24.75 -3.83 9.35
N LYS A 205 23.79 -3.22 8.64
CA LYS A 205 23.10 -2.01 9.09
C LYS A 205 21.67 -1.99 8.60
N ILE A 206 20.81 -1.43 9.43
CA ILE A 206 19.40 -1.21 9.14
C ILE A 206 19.12 0.27 9.40
N TYR A 207 18.67 0.97 8.36
CA TYR A 207 18.23 2.36 8.38
C TYR A 207 16.72 2.37 8.20
N ASP A 208 15.99 2.38 9.31
CA ASP A 208 14.53 2.37 9.38
C ASP A 208 14.04 3.68 10.00
N ILE A 209 14.06 4.74 9.18
CA ILE A 209 13.77 6.12 9.62
C ILE A 209 12.71 6.72 8.70
N GLN A 210 11.65 7.26 9.30
CA GLN A 210 10.46 7.75 8.60
C GLN A 210 10.45 9.27 8.52
N ASP A 211 11.25 9.84 7.61
CA ASP A 211 11.50 11.29 7.50
C ASP A 211 10.29 12.12 7.04
N GLY A 212 9.42 11.60 6.18
CA GLY A 212 8.28 12.35 5.61
C GLY A 212 7.07 12.49 6.53
N GLY A 213 7.13 11.93 7.74
CA GLY A 213 6.09 12.03 8.75
C GLY A 213 4.71 11.50 8.31
N ILE A 214 3.74 11.68 9.19
CA ILE A 214 2.34 11.31 8.94
C ILE A 214 1.54 12.60 8.78
N ILE A 215 0.94 12.80 7.62
CA ILE A 215 0.14 14.00 7.35
C ILE A 215 -1.33 13.63 7.41
N THR A 216 -2.07 14.25 8.33
CA THR A 216 -3.52 14.13 8.40
C THR A 216 -4.15 15.36 7.80
N CYS A 217 -5.07 15.18 6.85
CA CYS A 217 -5.83 16.25 6.23
C CYS A 217 -7.31 16.12 6.58
N ASP A 218 -7.92 17.23 6.99
CA ASP A 218 -9.36 17.33 7.09
C ASP A 218 -10.00 17.41 5.68
N SER A 219 -11.19 16.84 5.55
CA SER A 219 -11.91 16.70 4.27
C SER A 219 -12.50 18.03 3.74
N SER A 220 -11.91 19.19 4.07
CA SER A 220 -12.43 20.52 3.71
C SER A 220 -12.49 20.76 2.20
N ARG A 221 -11.77 19.96 1.40
CA ARG A 221 -11.89 19.92 -0.05
C ARG A 221 -12.62 18.66 -0.51
N THR A 222 -13.60 18.84 -1.39
CA THR A 222 -14.40 17.82 -2.07
C THR A 222 -13.56 16.98 -3.05
N HIS A 223 -12.56 16.26 -2.55
CA HIS A 223 -11.85 15.27 -3.36
C HIS A 223 -12.69 13.98 -3.44
N LYS A 224 -12.90 13.47 -4.65
CA LYS A 224 -13.50 12.15 -4.85
C LYS A 224 -12.46 11.07 -4.53
N LEU A 225 -12.91 9.96 -3.96
CA LEU A 225 -12.06 8.80 -3.78
C LEU A 225 -11.58 8.33 -5.17
N PRO A 226 -10.26 8.18 -5.41
CA PRO A 226 -9.77 7.72 -6.70
C PRO A 226 -10.42 6.40 -7.09
N ALA A 227 -10.89 6.29 -8.33
CA ALA A 227 -11.56 5.09 -8.81
C ALA A 227 -10.68 3.84 -8.60
N ALA A 228 -9.39 3.94 -8.93
CA ALA A 228 -8.41 2.86 -8.74
C ALA A 228 -8.20 2.41 -7.28
N ALA A 229 -8.62 3.20 -6.29
CA ALA A 229 -8.61 2.81 -4.88
C ALA A 229 -9.84 1.97 -4.48
N THR A 230 -10.80 1.74 -5.40
CA THR A 230 -12.07 1.06 -5.09
C THR A 230 -12.30 -0.28 -5.75
N TYR A 231 -11.38 -0.74 -6.59
CA TYR A 231 -11.50 -2.02 -7.26
C TYR A 231 -10.12 -2.63 -7.54
N ALA A 232 -10.15 -3.91 -7.90
CA ALA A 232 -9.00 -4.72 -8.23
C ALA A 232 -8.12 -4.13 -9.36
N PRO A 233 -6.85 -4.58 -9.48
CA PRO A 233 -6.14 -5.42 -8.51
C PRO A 233 -5.73 -4.63 -7.28
N HIS A 234 -5.54 -5.35 -6.17
CA HIS A 234 -4.85 -4.83 -5.00
C HIS A 234 -3.32 -5.00 -5.14
N CYS A 235 -2.53 -4.29 -4.33
CA CYS A 235 -1.06 -4.28 -4.39
C CYS A 235 -0.44 -5.68 -4.54
N ASN A 236 -0.76 -6.61 -3.63
CA ASN A 236 -0.19 -7.96 -3.64
C ASN A 236 -0.58 -8.80 -4.88
N ALA A 237 -1.70 -8.50 -5.53
CA ALA A 237 -2.08 -9.17 -6.78
C ALA A 237 -1.44 -8.53 -8.02
N ALA A 238 -1.18 -7.22 -7.97
CA ALA A 238 -0.62 -6.45 -9.08
C ALA A 238 0.91 -6.48 -9.17
N GLN A 239 1.59 -6.89 -8.10
CA GLN A 239 3.05 -6.88 -8.03
C GLN A 239 3.71 -7.96 -8.87
N SER A 240 4.83 -7.61 -9.50
CA SER A 240 5.75 -8.52 -10.15
C SER A 240 7.17 -8.28 -9.66
N LEU A 241 7.96 -9.34 -9.53
CA LEU A 241 9.40 -9.24 -9.26
C LEU A 241 10.15 -9.34 -10.58
N ILE A 242 10.92 -8.31 -10.93
CA ILE A 242 11.67 -8.24 -12.19
C ILE A 242 13.15 -8.05 -11.89
N TRP A 243 13.98 -8.85 -12.56
CA TRP A 243 15.43 -8.70 -12.59
C TRP A 243 15.84 -7.69 -13.65
N TYR A 244 16.64 -6.72 -13.25
CA TYR A 244 17.25 -5.70 -14.08
C TYR A 244 18.78 -5.87 -14.05
N PRO A 245 19.38 -6.50 -15.08
CA PRO A 245 20.84 -6.62 -15.15
C PRO A 245 21.48 -5.23 -15.33
N ARG A 246 22.68 -5.06 -14.76
CA ARG A 246 23.52 -3.86 -15.00
C ARG A 246 24.19 -3.90 -16.38
N ASP A 247 24.47 -5.10 -16.88
CA ASP A 247 24.99 -5.34 -18.23
C ASP A 247 23.94 -4.93 -19.28
N PRO A 248 24.21 -3.90 -20.11
CA PRO A 248 23.24 -3.40 -21.09
C PRO A 248 22.96 -4.39 -22.23
N HIS A 249 23.78 -5.44 -22.40
CA HIS A 249 23.56 -6.48 -23.38
C HIS A 249 22.60 -7.57 -22.89
N ARG A 250 22.21 -7.55 -21.61
CA ARG A 250 21.27 -8.50 -21.03
C ARG A 250 19.88 -7.89 -20.91
N HIS A 251 18.87 -8.69 -21.20
CA HIS A 251 17.48 -8.29 -21.04
C HIS A 251 16.98 -8.49 -19.61
N SER A 252 16.09 -7.61 -19.18
CA SER A 252 15.32 -7.77 -17.95
C SER A 252 14.49 -9.05 -17.99
N ARG A 253 14.28 -9.68 -16.82
CA ARG A 253 13.58 -10.96 -16.72
C ARG A 253 12.53 -10.94 -15.61
N ILE A 254 11.39 -11.56 -15.86
CA ILE A 254 10.37 -11.78 -14.84
C ILE A 254 10.84 -12.91 -13.93
N LEU A 255 11.00 -12.63 -12.65
CA LEU A 255 11.27 -13.63 -11.62
C LEU A 255 9.96 -14.14 -11.01
N VAL A 256 9.02 -13.22 -10.76
CA VAL A 256 7.66 -13.54 -10.28
C VAL A 256 6.65 -12.76 -11.11
N PRO A 257 5.74 -13.42 -11.84
CA PRO A 257 4.69 -12.74 -12.59
C PRO A 257 3.60 -12.20 -11.65
N PRO A 258 2.84 -11.17 -12.07
CA PRO A 258 1.70 -10.69 -11.31
C PRO A 258 0.56 -11.72 -11.30
N LYS A 259 -0.22 -11.76 -10.22
CA LYS A 259 -1.42 -12.60 -10.14
C LYS A 259 -2.58 -12.02 -10.95
N GLN A 260 -2.62 -10.70 -11.09
CA GLN A 260 -3.64 -9.98 -11.84
C GLN A 260 -3.01 -8.84 -12.64
N ILE A 261 -3.49 -8.65 -13.87
CA ILE A 261 -3.08 -7.59 -14.79
C ILE A 261 -4.30 -6.79 -15.23
N ILE A 262 -4.09 -5.54 -15.65
CA ILE A 262 -5.15 -4.62 -16.08
C ILE A 262 -5.12 -4.36 -17.59
N VAL A 263 -4.20 -5.01 -18.29
CA VAL A 263 -3.99 -4.96 -19.74
C VAL A 263 -3.70 -6.38 -20.24
N PRO A 264 -3.81 -6.65 -21.54
CA PRO A 264 -3.33 -7.90 -22.13
C PRO A 264 -1.86 -8.17 -21.79
N TRP A 265 -1.47 -9.44 -21.74
CA TRP A 265 -0.13 -9.87 -21.32
C TRP A 265 0.98 -9.28 -22.20
N GLU A 266 0.75 -9.19 -23.50
CA GLU A 266 1.71 -8.66 -24.47
C GLU A 266 2.01 -7.18 -24.22
N ASN A 267 0.97 -6.41 -23.88
CA ASN A 267 1.11 -5.00 -23.49
C ASN A 267 1.84 -4.89 -22.16
N TRP A 268 1.51 -5.76 -21.20
CA TRP A 268 2.19 -5.80 -19.91
C TRP A 268 3.70 -6.05 -20.08
N VAL A 269 4.08 -7.05 -20.89
CA VAL A 269 5.48 -7.38 -21.17
C VAL A 269 6.19 -6.21 -21.85
N THR A 270 5.52 -5.57 -22.81
CA THR A 270 6.07 -4.40 -23.51
C THR A 270 6.31 -3.23 -22.56
N ASP A 271 5.34 -2.91 -21.70
CA ASP A 271 5.44 -1.81 -20.73
C ASP A 271 6.50 -2.06 -19.66
N MET A 272 6.65 -3.31 -19.22
CA MET A 272 7.51 -3.67 -18.08
C MET A 272 8.93 -4.03 -18.48
N LEU A 273 9.14 -4.62 -19.66
CA LEU A 273 10.42 -5.17 -20.11
C LEU A 273 10.88 -4.63 -21.47
N GLY A 274 10.04 -3.89 -22.19
CA GLY A 274 10.37 -3.36 -23.50
C GLY A 274 11.45 -2.28 -23.48
N PRO A 275 11.92 -1.82 -24.66
CA PRO A 275 13.01 -0.85 -24.76
C PRO A 275 12.75 0.49 -24.06
N THR A 276 11.48 0.84 -23.88
CA THR A 276 11.03 2.07 -23.20
C THR A 276 10.80 1.87 -21.70
N ALA A 277 10.90 0.64 -21.19
CA ALA A 277 10.72 0.35 -19.77
C ALA A 277 11.89 0.95 -18.99
N ARG A 278 11.59 1.97 -18.18
CA ARG A 278 12.58 2.62 -17.30
C ARG A 278 12.37 2.18 -15.87
N ILE A 279 13.47 1.96 -15.16
CA ILE A 279 13.46 1.90 -13.69
C ILE A 279 13.12 3.30 -13.20
N ARG A 280 12.03 3.45 -12.45
CA ARG A 280 11.71 4.72 -11.79
C ARG A 280 12.44 4.76 -10.46
N LYS A 281 13.52 5.54 -10.36
CA LYS A 281 14.19 5.75 -9.08
C LYS A 281 13.34 6.69 -8.21
N PRO A 282 13.57 6.73 -6.88
CA PRO A 282 12.79 7.58 -5.99
C PRO A 282 12.78 9.07 -6.38
N MET A 283 13.87 9.56 -6.99
CA MET A 283 13.96 10.96 -7.45
C MET A 283 13.22 11.25 -8.76
N ASP A 284 12.79 10.22 -9.49
CA ASP A 284 12.15 10.36 -10.80
C ASP A 284 10.62 10.47 -10.70
N VAL A 285 10.05 10.30 -9.52
CA VAL A 285 8.59 10.39 -9.33
C VAL A 285 8.23 11.78 -8.89
N MET A 286 7.65 12.56 -9.81
CA MET A 286 6.87 13.73 -9.44
C MET A 286 5.79 13.26 -8.46
N GLU A 287 5.84 13.76 -7.23
CA GLU A 287 4.71 13.59 -6.31
C GLU A 287 3.43 14.01 -7.04
N LEU A 288 2.31 13.38 -6.72
CA LEU A 288 1.03 13.99 -7.06
C LEU A 288 1.04 15.38 -6.43
N ALA A 289 1.35 16.40 -7.24
CA ALA A 289 1.34 17.80 -6.87
C ALA A 289 -0.11 18.23 -6.68
N GLU A 290 -0.79 17.62 -5.73
CA GLU A 290 -1.81 18.31 -4.98
C GLU A 290 -1.05 18.91 -3.82
N THR A 291 -0.67 20.18 -3.94
CA THR A 291 -0.19 21.00 -2.83
C THR A 291 -1.02 20.69 -1.58
N MET A 292 -0.48 19.84 -0.71
CA MET A 292 -1.04 19.49 0.60
C MET A 292 -0.76 20.66 1.52
N VAL A 293 -1.37 21.81 1.23
CA VAL A 293 -1.48 22.90 2.18
C VAL A 293 -2.59 22.48 3.14
N CYS A 294 -2.20 21.80 4.21
CA CYS A 294 -3.00 21.75 5.42
C CYS A 294 -3.07 23.19 5.95
N ALA A 295 -4.23 23.82 5.80
CA ALA A 295 -4.59 25.00 6.58
C ALA A 295 -5.26 24.54 7.88
#